data_AF-A0A969PPV8-F1
#
_entry.id   AF-A0A969PPV8-F1
#
_cell.length_a   1.000
_cell.length_b   1.000
_cell.length_c   1.000
_cell.angle_alpha   90.00
_cell.angle_beta   90.00
_cell.angle_gamma   90.00
#
_symmetry.space_group_name_H-M   'P 1'
#
loop_
_entity.id
_entity.type
_entity.pdbx_description
1 polymer ?
#
loop_
_entity_poly.entity_id
_entity_poly.type
_entity_poly.pdbx_seq_one_letter_code
_entity_poly.pdbx_strand_id
1 'polypeptide(L)'
;MLMKADIYFDNKVQPPDSGDHYYVRINQDRQSIRLTPASLAHVCSHHHVIVLHLNLSTNDAFQQGSIASRTAFLYELFLRAAEPFGTAVQIAPASISKEKAAKRHVTSVQTWYEKTKTPASYLSRSYFAFLPKLFHSLIRVDQTGKTVRIKAFGKTMLHLEHDPKPISDHVDAWVVKGGLLSHRENRSKARLWFMRSDLKPGLTYAAITHFQPSMPWVLYKLVQAPLHQFVMRQFAEKRYRLSRRSRRDLRH
;
A
#
# COMPACT_ATOMS: atom_id res chain seq x y z
N MET A 1 -2.19 16.49 29.57
CA MET A 1 -1.28 15.40 29.16
C MET A 1 -1.41 15.26 27.65
N LEU A 2 -0.31 15.33 26.88
CA LEU A 2 -0.37 15.17 25.43
C LEU A 2 -0.63 13.70 25.10
N MET A 3 -1.78 13.38 24.51
CA MET A 3 -2.08 12.03 24.02
C MET A 3 -1.16 11.73 22.83
N LYS A 4 -0.16 10.87 23.07
CA LYS A 4 0.92 10.51 22.14
C LYS A 4 0.86 9.01 21.88
N ALA A 5 0.90 8.62 20.62
CA ALA A 5 1.05 7.22 20.20
C ALA A 5 2.44 6.95 19.61
N ASP A 6 3.11 5.90 20.08
CA ASP A 6 4.31 5.34 19.43
C ASP A 6 3.93 4.16 18.53
N ILE A 7 4.27 4.23 17.24
CA ILE A 7 3.89 3.24 16.24
C ILE A 7 5.12 2.50 15.72
N TYR A 8 5.15 1.19 15.96
CA TYR A 8 6.25 0.30 15.65
C TYR A 8 5.93 -0.61 14.45
N PHE A 9 6.86 -0.70 13.50
CA PHE A 9 6.75 -1.58 12.32
C PHE A 9 7.48 -2.91 12.51
N ASP A 10 8.25 -3.03 13.60
CA ASP A 10 8.94 -4.23 14.08
C ASP A 10 8.32 -4.67 15.41
N ASN A 11 8.00 -5.95 15.53
CA ASN A 11 7.36 -6.52 16.72
C ASN A 11 8.33 -6.72 17.91
N LYS A 12 9.65 -6.62 17.69
CA LYS A 12 10.67 -6.78 18.75
C LYS A 12 11.01 -5.52 19.51
N VAL A 13 10.65 -4.33 19.00
CA VAL A 13 10.92 -3.09 19.74
C VAL A 13 10.01 -3.09 20.96
N GLN A 14 10.61 -3.22 22.14
CA GLN A 14 9.88 -3.09 23.38
C GLN A 14 9.43 -1.63 23.51
N PRO A 15 8.12 -1.37 23.73
CA PRO A 15 7.63 -0.02 23.88
C PRO A 15 8.05 0.52 25.26
N PRO A 16 8.04 1.84 25.49
CA PRO A 16 8.19 2.38 26.83
C PRO A 16 7.11 1.83 27.76
N ASP A 17 7.42 1.68 29.05
CA ASP A 17 6.49 1.12 30.06
C ASP A 17 5.24 1.98 30.31
N SER A 18 5.20 3.19 29.76
CA SER A 18 4.08 4.13 29.83
C SER A 18 3.85 4.87 28.51
N GLY A 19 2.59 4.96 28.09
CA GLY A 19 2.15 5.62 26.86
C GLY A 19 1.31 4.69 25.98
N ASP A 20 0.61 5.26 25.00
CA ASP A 20 -0.12 4.45 24.02
C ASP A 20 0.85 3.99 22.93
N HIS A 21 0.85 2.69 22.62
CA HIS A 21 1.70 2.11 21.58
C HIS A 21 0.98 1.10 20.71
N TYR A 22 1.37 1.06 19.44
CA TYR A 22 0.75 0.20 18.43
C TYR A 22 1.79 -0.44 17.53
N TYR A 23 1.61 -1.73 17.24
CA TYR A 23 2.38 -2.44 16.23
C TYR A 23 1.61 -2.56 14.92
N VAL A 24 2.27 -2.27 13.80
CA VAL A 24 1.69 -2.42 12.47
C VAL A 24 1.67 -3.90 12.06
N ARG A 25 0.54 -4.56 12.31
CA ARG A 25 0.36 -6.02 12.17
C ARG A 25 -0.90 -6.36 11.37
N ILE A 26 -0.89 -7.54 10.77
CA ILE A 26 -2.05 -8.07 10.03
C ILE A 26 -3.15 -8.62 10.97
N ASN A 27 -2.76 -9.26 12.07
CA ASN A 27 -3.70 -9.76 13.08
C ASN A 27 -4.02 -8.64 14.08
N GLN A 28 -5.28 -8.59 14.54
CA GLN A 28 -5.73 -7.60 15.53
C GLN A 28 -5.64 -8.21 16.93
N ASP A 29 -4.59 -7.82 17.66
CA ASP A 29 -4.53 -7.79 19.12
C ASP A 29 -4.77 -6.35 19.64
N ARG A 30 -4.89 -6.16 20.97
CA ARG A 30 -5.20 -4.85 21.58
C ARG A 30 -4.17 -3.74 21.30
N GLN A 31 -2.93 -4.09 20.96
CA GLN A 31 -1.82 -3.16 20.72
C GLN A 31 -1.38 -3.20 19.26
N SER A 32 -2.31 -3.45 18.34
CA SER A 32 -2.00 -3.62 16.92
C SER A 32 -2.95 -2.86 16.01
N ILE A 33 -2.36 -2.33 14.94
CA ILE A 33 -3.08 -1.62 13.90
C ILE A 33 -2.78 -2.27 12.55
N ARG A 34 -3.83 -2.49 11.76
CA ARG A 34 -3.68 -2.84 10.36
C ARG A 34 -3.50 -1.56 9.56
N LEU A 35 -2.71 -1.59 8.48
CA LEU A 35 -2.74 -0.51 7.49
C LEU A 35 -4.11 -0.54 6.78
N THR A 36 -5.06 0.26 7.26
CA THR A 36 -6.40 0.47 6.67
C THR A 36 -6.83 1.92 6.93
N PRO A 37 -7.62 2.57 6.04
CA PRO A 37 -8.10 3.93 6.28
C PRO A 37 -8.83 4.07 7.63
N ALA A 38 -9.68 3.08 7.98
CA ALA A 38 -10.40 3.05 9.24
C ALA A 38 -9.48 2.97 10.47
N SER A 39 -8.42 2.16 10.43
CA SER A 39 -7.51 1.98 11.56
C SER A 39 -6.60 3.19 11.72
N LEU A 40 -6.11 3.75 10.61
CA LEU A 40 -5.29 4.96 10.62
C LEU A 40 -6.09 6.15 11.16
N ALA A 41 -7.31 6.36 10.67
CA ALA A 41 -8.21 7.40 11.18
C ALA A 41 -8.55 7.21 12.67
N HIS A 42 -8.71 5.96 13.14
CA HIS A 42 -8.94 5.67 14.56
C HIS A 42 -7.74 6.11 15.41
N VAL A 43 -6.50 5.74 15.06
CA VAL A 43 -5.32 6.19 15.82
C VAL A 43 -5.18 7.72 15.77
N CYS A 44 -5.33 8.35 14.60
CA CYS A 44 -5.16 9.81 14.48
C CYS A 44 -6.21 10.58 15.31
N SER A 45 -7.48 10.19 15.23
CA SER A 45 -8.57 10.85 16.00
C SER A 45 -8.43 10.76 17.53
N HIS A 46 -7.57 9.90 18.07
CA HIS A 46 -7.38 9.70 19.51
C HIS A 46 -6.04 10.27 20.03
N HIS A 47 -5.16 10.77 19.16
CA HIS A 47 -3.83 11.25 19.57
C HIS A 47 -3.46 12.57 18.88
N HIS A 48 -2.87 13.50 19.65
CA HIS A 48 -2.35 14.75 19.12
C HIS A 48 -1.00 14.57 18.43
N VAL A 49 -0.22 13.56 18.83
CA VAL A 49 1.10 13.26 18.26
C VAL A 49 1.20 11.76 17.99
N ILE A 50 1.62 11.41 16.78
CA ILE A 50 2.02 10.06 16.37
C ILE A 50 3.51 10.06 16.08
N VAL A 51 4.26 9.16 16.71
CA VAL A 51 5.69 8.94 16.45
C VAL A 51 5.86 7.61 15.72
N LEU A 52 6.37 7.66 14.49
CA LEU A 52 6.63 6.48 13.67
C LEU A 52 8.06 5.99 13.87
N HIS A 53 8.21 4.77 14.36
CA HIS A 53 9.48 4.07 14.55
C HIS A 53 9.80 3.27 13.28
N LEU A 54 10.25 3.98 12.24
CA LEU A 54 10.42 3.46 10.87
C LEU A 54 11.74 2.70 10.65
N ASN A 55 11.99 1.64 11.43
CA ASN A 55 13.11 0.70 11.20
C ASN A 55 12.84 -0.31 10.06
N LEU A 56 11.57 -0.64 9.82
CA LEU A 56 11.09 -1.53 8.76
C LEU A 56 9.91 -0.89 8.04
N SER A 57 9.56 -1.42 6.87
CA SER A 57 8.33 -0.97 6.19
C SER A 57 7.06 -1.64 6.69
N THR A 58 7.17 -2.93 6.98
CA THR A 58 6.14 -3.77 7.57
C THR A 58 6.87 -4.95 8.21
N ASN A 59 6.17 -5.71 9.04
CA ASN A 59 6.65 -7.01 9.48
C ASN A 59 6.30 -8.14 8.48
N ASP A 60 6.15 -7.86 7.18
CA ASP A 60 5.81 -8.88 6.16
C ASP A 60 7.07 -9.63 5.68
N ALA A 61 6.97 -10.96 5.49
CA ALA A 61 8.10 -11.86 5.18
C ALA A 61 8.77 -11.67 3.80
N PHE A 62 8.18 -10.89 2.90
CA PHE A 62 8.81 -10.53 1.64
C PHE A 62 8.49 -9.07 1.30
N GLN A 63 9.53 -8.28 1.02
CA GLN A 63 9.41 -6.84 0.80
C GLN A 63 10.02 -6.44 -0.53
N GLN A 64 9.20 -5.96 -1.48
CA GLN A 64 9.66 -5.42 -2.77
C GLN A 64 9.62 -3.88 -2.77
N GLY A 65 10.51 -3.27 -3.57
CA GLY A 65 10.75 -1.83 -3.58
C GLY A 65 11.96 -1.44 -2.72
N SER A 66 12.55 -0.27 -2.97
CA SER A 66 13.68 0.24 -2.18
C SER A 66 13.25 0.56 -0.74
N ILE A 67 14.17 0.50 0.22
CA ILE A 67 13.88 0.88 1.62
C ILE A 67 13.30 2.29 1.67
N ALA A 68 13.94 3.25 0.99
CA ALA A 68 13.48 4.63 0.88
C ALA A 68 12.04 4.74 0.31
N SER A 69 11.73 4.02 -0.78
CA SER A 69 10.38 4.00 -1.37
C SER A 69 9.33 3.50 -0.37
N ARG A 70 9.67 2.47 0.42
CA ARG A 70 8.76 1.87 1.39
C ARG A 70 8.57 2.75 2.62
N THR A 71 9.65 3.31 3.17
CA THR A 71 9.62 4.24 4.32
C THR A 71 8.85 5.51 3.98
N ALA A 72 9.12 6.12 2.82
CA ALA A 72 8.42 7.32 2.37
C ALA A 72 6.92 7.09 2.15
N PHE A 73 6.53 5.94 1.56
CA PHE A 73 5.12 5.57 1.42
C PHE A 73 4.38 5.54 2.76
N LEU A 74 4.98 4.98 3.81
CA LEU A 74 4.33 4.86 5.12
C LEU A 74 4.23 6.20 5.83
N TYR A 75 5.33 6.97 5.83
CA TYR A 75 5.34 8.30 6.43
C TYR A 75 4.28 9.20 5.77
N GLU A 76 4.22 9.24 4.44
CA GLU A 76 3.20 10.02 3.74
C GLU A 76 1.78 9.48 3.95
N LEU A 77 1.59 8.16 4.02
CA LEU A 77 0.27 7.56 4.31
C LEU A 77 -0.24 7.95 5.71
N PHE A 78 0.64 7.98 6.71
CA PHE A 78 0.30 8.44 8.07
C PHE A 78 0.06 9.95 8.11
N LEU A 79 0.88 10.76 7.43
CA LEU A 79 0.63 12.20 7.29
C LEU A 79 -0.77 12.49 6.73
N ARG A 80 -1.21 11.78 5.67
CA ARG A 80 -2.56 11.96 5.11
C ARG A 80 -3.68 11.51 6.03
N ALA A 81 -3.45 10.44 6.78
CA ALA A 81 -4.45 9.97 7.74
C ALA A 81 -4.57 10.89 8.96
N ALA A 82 -3.50 11.62 9.29
CA ALA A 82 -3.41 12.54 10.42
C ALA A 82 -3.95 13.94 10.10
N GLU A 83 -3.79 14.40 8.86
CA GLU A 83 -4.17 15.73 8.36
C GLU A 83 -5.63 16.14 8.75
N PRO A 84 -6.69 15.32 8.56
CA PRO A 84 -8.06 15.70 8.95
C PRO A 84 -8.30 15.87 10.45
N PHE A 85 -7.38 15.40 11.30
CA PHE A 85 -7.51 15.41 12.77
C PHE A 85 -6.57 16.43 13.43
N GLY A 86 -5.73 17.12 12.66
CA GLY A 86 -4.68 18.00 13.20
C GLY A 86 -3.58 17.26 13.97
N THR A 87 -3.48 15.94 13.82
CA THR A 87 -2.48 15.11 14.51
C THR A 87 -1.09 15.36 13.91
N ALA A 88 -0.11 15.69 14.74
CA ALA A 88 1.28 15.81 14.30
C ALA A 88 1.89 14.42 14.08
N VAL A 89 2.55 14.19 12.94
CA VAL A 89 3.31 12.95 12.67
C VAL A 89 4.80 13.25 12.71
N GLN A 90 5.52 12.49 13.53
CA GLN A 90 6.97 12.58 13.72
C GLN A 90 7.63 11.24 13.36
N ILE A 91 8.94 11.25 13.11
CA ILE A 91 9.74 10.05 12.89
C ILE A 91 10.75 9.95 14.03
N ALA A 92 10.85 8.78 14.66
CA ALA A 92 11.92 8.44 15.58
C ALA A 92 12.91 7.46 14.94
N PRO A 93 14.23 7.57 15.22
CA PRO A 93 15.19 6.55 14.86
C PRO A 93 14.88 5.27 15.65
N ALA A 94 14.82 4.14 14.96
CA ALA A 94 14.44 2.87 15.56
C ALA A 94 15.49 1.78 15.30
N SER A 95 15.77 0.97 16.32
CA SER A 95 16.76 -0.11 16.26
C SER A 95 16.36 -1.18 15.25
N ILE A 96 17.31 -1.66 14.43
CA ILE A 96 17.07 -2.74 13.47
C ILE A 96 17.12 -4.08 14.22
N SER A 97 15.99 -4.80 14.34
CA SER A 97 16.00 -6.18 14.85
C SER A 97 16.17 -7.21 13.72
N LYS A 98 16.50 -8.45 14.08
CA LYS A 98 16.78 -9.58 13.16
C LYS A 98 15.70 -10.68 13.19
N GLU A 99 14.43 -10.39 13.50
CA GLU A 99 13.40 -11.45 13.63
C GLU A 99 12.83 -11.97 12.30
N LYS A 100 12.30 -13.21 12.35
CA LYS A 100 11.47 -13.84 11.33
C LYS A 100 10.13 -13.11 11.17
N ALA A 101 10.06 -12.30 10.12
CA ALA A 101 8.85 -11.61 9.69
C ALA A 101 7.64 -12.53 9.42
N ALA A 102 6.44 -11.95 9.43
CA ALA A 102 5.14 -12.62 9.37
C ALA A 102 5.05 -13.64 8.23
N LYS A 103 5.04 -14.92 8.60
CA LYS A 103 5.17 -16.06 7.68
C LYS A 103 4.27 -15.89 6.45
N ARG A 104 4.89 -15.94 5.26
CA ARG A 104 4.24 -15.89 3.94
C ARG A 104 3.45 -14.61 3.61
N HIS A 105 3.64 -13.51 4.34
CA HIS A 105 3.06 -12.22 3.97
C HIS A 105 4.00 -11.37 3.11
N VAL A 106 3.43 -10.46 2.34
CA VAL A 106 4.09 -9.65 1.32
C VAL A 106 3.67 -8.20 1.42
N THR A 107 4.65 -7.31 1.45
CA THR A 107 4.49 -5.90 1.09
C THR A 107 5.33 -5.58 -0.14
N SER A 108 4.76 -4.87 -1.12
CA SER A 108 5.50 -4.36 -2.27
C SER A 108 5.13 -2.90 -2.46
N VAL A 109 6.11 -1.99 -2.44
CA VAL A 109 5.90 -0.57 -2.76
C VAL A 109 6.71 -0.22 -3.99
N GLN A 110 6.05 0.31 -5.01
CA GLN A 110 6.66 0.72 -6.27
C GLN A 110 6.44 2.22 -6.47
N THR A 111 7.49 2.91 -6.89
CA THR A 111 7.52 4.38 -7.01
C THR A 111 7.91 4.81 -8.41
N TRP A 112 7.23 5.82 -8.96
CA TRP A 112 7.59 6.46 -10.23
C TRP A 112 7.32 7.96 -10.20
N TYR A 113 7.90 8.69 -11.16
CA TYR A 113 7.61 10.11 -11.36
C TYR A 113 6.57 10.30 -12.46
N GLU A 114 5.55 11.08 -12.16
CA GLU A 114 4.51 11.48 -13.10
C GLU A 114 4.02 12.90 -12.78
N LYS A 115 4.23 13.84 -13.71
CA LYS A 115 3.93 15.27 -13.50
C LYS A 115 2.44 15.65 -13.65
N THR A 116 1.56 14.69 -13.88
CA THR A 116 0.11 14.92 -13.92
C THR A 116 -0.41 15.18 -12.50
N LYS A 117 -1.46 15.99 -12.35
CA LYS A 117 -2.12 16.28 -11.05
C LYS A 117 -3.44 15.50 -10.86
N THR A 118 -3.63 14.37 -11.55
CA THR A 118 -4.90 13.61 -11.48
C THR A 118 -5.08 12.94 -10.11
N PRO A 119 -6.29 12.82 -9.56
CA PRO A 119 -6.50 12.22 -8.23
C PRO A 119 -6.03 10.76 -8.18
N ALA A 120 -5.75 10.22 -6.99
CA ALA A 120 -5.26 8.85 -6.83
C ALA A 120 -6.22 7.79 -7.41
N SER A 121 -7.52 8.06 -7.37
CA SER A 121 -8.54 7.21 -8.01
C SER A 121 -8.40 7.13 -9.55
N TYR A 122 -7.74 8.10 -10.19
CA TYR A 122 -7.38 7.99 -11.61
C TYR A 122 -6.22 7.01 -11.83
N LEU A 123 -5.28 6.89 -10.88
CA LEU A 123 -4.15 5.97 -10.97
C LEU A 123 -4.62 4.51 -10.88
N SER A 124 -5.52 4.19 -9.96
CA SER A 124 -6.12 2.85 -9.84
C SER A 124 -6.93 2.46 -11.07
N ARG A 125 -7.85 3.32 -11.53
CA ARG A 125 -8.58 3.13 -12.80
C ARG A 125 -7.64 2.93 -13.99
N SER A 126 -6.56 3.72 -14.05
CA SER A 126 -5.54 3.59 -15.09
C SER A 126 -4.75 2.28 -15.02
N TYR A 127 -4.51 1.75 -13.81
CA TYR A 127 -3.86 0.46 -13.60
C TYR A 127 -4.78 -0.69 -14.03
N PHE A 128 -6.05 -0.68 -13.62
CA PHE A 128 -7.03 -1.68 -14.04
C PHE A 128 -7.26 -1.67 -15.56
N ALA A 129 -7.34 -0.50 -16.18
CA ALA A 129 -7.41 -0.36 -17.64
C ALA A 129 -6.08 -0.63 -18.37
N PHE A 130 -4.96 -0.79 -17.64
CA PHE A 130 -3.66 -1.16 -18.19
C PHE A 130 -3.46 -2.67 -18.24
N LEU A 131 -3.93 -3.44 -17.24
CA LEU A 131 -3.68 -4.88 -17.16
C LEU A 131 -4.12 -5.66 -18.43
N PRO A 132 -5.34 -5.49 -18.99
CA PRO A 132 -5.72 -6.14 -20.24
C PRO A 132 -4.89 -5.66 -21.45
N LYS A 133 -4.37 -4.43 -21.42
CA LYS A 133 -3.55 -3.87 -22.49
C LYS A 133 -2.11 -4.39 -22.47
N LEU A 134 -1.62 -4.85 -21.30
CA LEU A 134 -0.31 -5.48 -21.16
C LEU A 134 -0.34 -6.96 -21.53
N PHE A 135 -1.44 -7.66 -21.22
CA PHE A 135 -1.57 -9.11 -21.38
C PHE A 135 -2.55 -9.55 -22.47
N HIS A 136 -3.07 -8.60 -23.26
CA HIS A 136 -4.05 -8.84 -24.33
C HIS A 136 -5.23 -9.72 -23.86
N SER A 137 -5.44 -10.87 -24.49
CA SER A 137 -6.56 -11.77 -24.20
C SER A 137 -6.40 -12.59 -22.91
N LEU A 138 -5.19 -12.66 -22.34
CA LEU A 138 -4.87 -13.50 -21.17
C LEU A 138 -5.46 -12.96 -19.87
N ILE A 139 -5.49 -11.63 -19.69
CA ILE A 139 -6.09 -10.98 -18.52
C ILE A 139 -7.28 -10.13 -18.94
N ARG A 140 -8.42 -10.37 -18.31
CA ARG A 140 -9.62 -9.51 -18.37
C ARG A 140 -9.80 -8.83 -17.02
N VAL A 141 -10.34 -7.61 -17.05
CA VAL A 141 -10.67 -6.87 -15.83
C VAL A 141 -12.12 -6.41 -15.93
N ASP A 142 -12.96 -6.98 -15.08
CA ASP A 142 -14.36 -6.60 -14.97
C ASP A 142 -14.50 -5.60 -13.82
N GLN A 143 -15.01 -4.40 -14.11
CA GLN A 143 -15.29 -3.38 -13.11
C GLN A 143 -16.79 -3.10 -13.04
N THR A 144 -17.37 -3.18 -11.85
CA THR A 144 -18.80 -2.95 -11.60
C THR A 144 -18.93 -2.11 -10.33
N GLY A 145 -19.22 -0.81 -10.51
CA GLY A 145 -19.24 0.15 -9.41
C GLY A 145 -17.93 0.15 -8.61
N LYS A 146 -18.02 -0.15 -7.31
CA LYS A 146 -16.89 -0.25 -6.38
C LYS A 146 -16.15 -1.60 -6.40
N THR A 147 -16.52 -2.52 -7.28
CA THR A 147 -15.90 -3.86 -7.38
C THR A 147 -15.05 -4.00 -8.63
N VAL A 148 -13.87 -4.61 -8.50
CA VAL A 148 -12.97 -4.98 -9.60
C VAL A 148 -12.60 -6.47 -9.51
N ARG A 149 -12.72 -7.20 -10.61
CA ARG A 149 -12.32 -8.61 -10.73
C ARG A 149 -11.29 -8.76 -11.84
N ILE A 150 -10.06 -9.12 -11.45
CA ILE A 150 -8.99 -9.46 -12.38
C ILE A 150 -9.14 -10.96 -12.68
N LYS A 151 -9.41 -11.30 -13.94
CA LYS A 151 -9.63 -12.67 -14.42
C LYS A 151 -8.50 -13.10 -15.36
N ALA A 152 -8.12 -14.37 -15.29
CA ALA A 152 -7.28 -15.03 -16.28
C ALA A 152 -7.80 -16.46 -16.51
N PHE A 153 -7.70 -16.98 -17.73
CA PHE A 153 -8.21 -18.32 -18.09
C PHE A 153 -9.67 -18.58 -17.62
N GLY A 154 -10.54 -17.56 -17.75
CA GLY A 154 -11.94 -17.61 -17.29
C GLY A 154 -12.16 -17.54 -15.77
N LYS A 155 -11.11 -17.65 -14.94
CA LYS A 155 -11.22 -17.70 -13.47
C LYS A 155 -10.79 -16.37 -12.82
N THR A 156 -11.43 -16.00 -11.71
CA THR A 156 -11.10 -14.78 -10.95
C THR A 156 -9.79 -14.98 -10.17
N MET A 157 -8.73 -14.30 -10.63
CA MET A 157 -7.40 -14.31 -10.01
C MET A 157 -7.35 -13.45 -8.76
N LEU A 158 -7.92 -12.24 -8.83
CA LEU A 158 -8.08 -11.33 -7.69
C LEU A 158 -9.46 -10.68 -7.72
N HIS A 159 -10.07 -10.57 -6.55
CA HIS A 159 -11.28 -9.81 -6.28
C HIS A 159 -10.94 -8.64 -5.37
N LEU A 160 -11.22 -7.42 -5.82
CA LEU A 160 -10.93 -6.17 -5.15
C LEU A 160 -12.23 -5.39 -4.95
N GLU A 161 -12.39 -4.79 -3.78
CA GLU A 161 -13.45 -3.80 -3.50
C GLU A 161 -12.79 -2.48 -3.07
N HIS A 162 -13.31 -1.36 -3.57
CA HIS A 162 -12.88 -0.02 -3.17
C HIS A 162 -13.09 0.18 -1.66
N ASP A 163 -12.08 0.66 -0.94
CA ASP A 163 -12.21 0.90 0.51
C ASP A 163 -13.15 2.10 0.73
N PRO A 164 -14.29 1.94 1.43
CA PRO A 164 -15.34 2.95 1.45
C PRO A 164 -15.01 4.20 2.26
N LYS A 165 -13.91 4.19 3.03
CA LYS A 165 -13.43 5.34 3.80
C LYS A 165 -12.22 5.96 3.07
N PRO A 166 -12.40 7.06 2.31
CA PRO A 166 -11.27 7.77 1.73
C PRO A 166 -10.39 8.37 2.84
N ILE A 167 -9.10 8.51 2.57
CA ILE A 167 -8.18 9.28 3.42
C ILE A 167 -8.10 10.72 2.88
N SER A 168 -7.79 10.86 1.60
CA SER A 168 -7.87 12.11 0.83
C SER A 168 -7.89 11.80 -0.66
N ASP A 169 -8.12 12.78 -1.54
CA ASP A 169 -8.04 12.59 -3.00
C ASP A 169 -6.66 12.14 -3.51
N HIS A 170 -5.64 12.25 -2.66
CA HIS A 170 -4.27 11.83 -2.94
C HIS A 170 -4.01 10.37 -2.54
N VAL A 171 -4.98 9.66 -1.94
CA VAL A 171 -4.89 8.24 -1.56
C VAL A 171 -6.12 7.46 -2.04
N ASP A 172 -5.91 6.40 -2.81
CA ASP A 172 -6.96 5.48 -3.23
C ASP A 172 -6.62 4.04 -2.82
N ALA A 173 -7.57 3.34 -2.21
CA ALA A 173 -7.34 2.05 -1.56
C ALA A 173 -8.36 1.00 -2.01
N TRP A 174 -7.88 -0.22 -2.23
CA TRP A 174 -8.66 -1.36 -2.70
C TRP A 174 -8.38 -2.59 -1.84
N VAL A 175 -9.42 -3.07 -1.16
CA VAL A 175 -9.38 -4.22 -0.26
C VAL A 175 -9.37 -5.52 -1.06
N VAL A 176 -8.42 -6.41 -0.77
CA VAL A 176 -8.36 -7.75 -1.39
C VAL A 176 -9.40 -8.66 -0.74
N LYS A 177 -10.46 -8.97 -1.47
CA LYS A 177 -11.61 -9.78 -1.02
C LYS A 177 -11.48 -11.26 -1.38
N GLY A 178 -10.51 -11.61 -2.23
CA GLY A 178 -10.18 -12.99 -2.58
C GLY A 178 -9.70 -13.14 -4.02
N GLY A 179 -10.14 -14.22 -4.68
CA GLY A 179 -9.59 -14.68 -5.96
C GLY A 179 -8.52 -15.76 -5.76
N LEU A 180 -8.21 -16.50 -6.84
CA LEU A 180 -7.33 -17.67 -6.78
C LEU A 180 -5.89 -17.37 -6.36
N LEU A 181 -5.42 -16.13 -6.45
CA LEU A 181 -4.06 -15.74 -6.08
C LEU A 181 -3.90 -15.35 -4.60
N SER A 182 -5.01 -15.18 -3.86
CA SER A 182 -5.02 -14.72 -2.47
C SER A 182 -5.43 -15.84 -1.51
N HIS A 183 -4.71 -15.97 -0.39
CA HIS A 183 -5.05 -16.97 0.63
C HIS A 183 -6.42 -16.68 1.28
N ARG A 184 -7.22 -17.72 1.55
CA ARG A 184 -8.61 -17.55 2.04
C ARG A 184 -8.68 -16.80 3.38
N GLU A 185 -7.70 -17.00 4.26
CA GLU A 185 -7.60 -16.36 5.59
C GLU A 185 -7.10 -14.90 5.55
N ASN A 186 -6.64 -14.43 4.40
CA ASN A 186 -6.13 -13.08 4.18
C ASN A 186 -7.20 -12.12 3.62
N ARG A 187 -8.37 -12.65 3.24
CA ARG A 187 -9.49 -11.86 2.72
C ARG A 187 -9.81 -10.69 3.66
N SER A 188 -9.98 -9.50 3.07
CA SER A 188 -10.20 -8.21 3.74
C SER A 188 -9.03 -7.66 4.58
N LYS A 189 -7.89 -8.37 4.66
CA LYS A 189 -6.70 -7.90 5.37
C LYS A 189 -5.77 -7.11 4.45
N ALA A 190 -5.40 -7.67 3.30
CA ALA A 190 -4.53 -7.01 2.32
C ALA A 190 -5.22 -5.86 1.57
N ARG A 191 -4.42 -4.86 1.18
CA ARG A 191 -4.86 -3.69 0.41
C ARG A 191 -3.88 -3.35 -0.71
N LEU A 192 -4.44 -2.99 -1.86
CA LEU A 192 -3.74 -2.32 -2.96
C LEU A 192 -4.02 -0.81 -2.86
N TRP A 193 -2.95 -0.03 -2.77
CA TRP A 193 -2.94 1.40 -2.60
C TRP A 193 -2.37 2.08 -3.83
N PHE A 194 -2.93 3.23 -4.18
CA PHE A 194 -2.35 4.20 -5.09
C PHE A 194 -2.28 5.53 -4.34
N MET A 195 -1.13 6.18 -4.34
CA MET A 195 -0.95 7.43 -3.59
C MET A 195 -0.08 8.42 -4.35
N ARG A 196 -0.37 9.71 -4.18
CA ARG A 196 0.50 10.80 -4.62
C ARG A 196 1.28 11.39 -3.45
N SER A 197 2.55 11.65 -3.70
CA SER A 197 3.39 12.39 -2.79
C SER A 197 3.06 13.87 -2.84
N ASP A 198 2.90 14.48 -1.66
CA ASP A 198 2.89 15.95 -1.54
C ASP A 198 4.22 16.46 -1.00
N LEU A 199 4.99 15.61 -0.29
CA LEU A 199 6.37 15.94 0.10
C LEU A 199 7.32 16.06 -1.09
N LYS A 200 7.03 15.35 -2.20
CA LYS A 200 7.87 15.37 -3.40
C LYS A 200 7.02 15.44 -4.69
N PRO A 201 6.83 16.65 -5.26
CA PRO A 201 5.95 16.86 -6.40
C PRO A 201 6.16 15.88 -7.57
N GLY A 202 5.09 15.18 -7.92
CA GLY A 202 5.05 14.20 -9.00
C GLY A 202 5.58 12.81 -8.64
N LEU A 203 6.12 12.58 -7.44
CA LEU A 203 6.36 11.22 -6.96
C LEU A 203 5.01 10.52 -6.70
N THR A 204 4.89 9.29 -7.21
CA THR A 204 3.67 8.50 -7.16
C THR A 204 3.99 7.10 -6.66
N TYR A 205 3.10 6.53 -5.85
CA TYR A 205 3.22 5.21 -5.24
C TYR A 205 2.11 4.28 -5.77
N ALA A 206 2.48 3.01 -6.01
CA ALA A 206 1.55 1.88 -5.93
C ALA A 206 2.10 0.89 -4.90
N ALA A 207 1.30 0.57 -3.89
CA ALA A 207 1.69 -0.37 -2.85
C ALA A 207 0.68 -1.50 -2.72
N ILE A 208 1.13 -2.70 -2.40
CA ILE A 208 0.27 -3.75 -1.85
C ILE A 208 0.82 -4.12 -0.47
N THR A 209 -0.03 -4.12 0.55
CA THR A 209 0.36 -4.39 1.95
C THR A 209 -0.35 -5.62 2.50
N HIS A 210 0.32 -6.36 3.39
CA HIS A 210 -0.21 -7.53 4.10
C HIS A 210 -0.75 -8.65 3.19
N PHE A 211 -0.27 -8.76 1.94
CA PHE A 211 -0.77 -9.75 0.98
C PHE A 211 -0.22 -11.14 1.26
N GLN A 212 -1.10 -12.14 1.36
CA GLN A 212 -0.71 -13.54 1.45
C GLN A 212 -1.07 -14.26 0.14
N PRO A 213 -0.08 -14.75 -0.63
CA PRO A 213 -0.34 -15.54 -1.82
C PRO A 213 -0.96 -16.89 -1.42
N SER A 214 -1.82 -17.42 -2.29
CA SER A 214 -2.36 -18.78 -2.18
C SER A 214 -1.33 -19.87 -2.54
N MET A 215 -0.32 -19.54 -3.36
CA MET A 215 0.66 -20.49 -3.86
C MET A 215 1.70 -20.90 -2.80
N PRO A 216 2.33 -22.09 -2.94
CA PRO A 216 3.52 -22.46 -2.17
C PRO A 216 4.59 -21.36 -2.21
N TRP A 217 5.21 -21.08 -1.07
CA TRP A 217 6.06 -19.90 -0.89
C TRP A 217 7.25 -19.80 -1.85
N VAL A 218 7.82 -20.94 -2.24
CA VAL A 218 8.90 -21.00 -3.24
C VAL A 218 8.36 -20.60 -4.63
N LEU A 219 7.24 -21.18 -5.05
CA LEU A 219 6.60 -20.89 -6.34
C LEU A 219 6.13 -19.42 -6.43
N TYR A 220 5.63 -18.85 -5.33
CA TYR A 220 5.33 -17.42 -5.23
C TYR A 220 6.57 -16.56 -5.57
N LYS A 221 7.71 -16.83 -4.93
CA LYS A 221 8.96 -16.07 -5.12
C LYS A 221 9.55 -16.23 -6.54
N LEU A 222 9.36 -17.39 -7.16
CA LEU A 222 9.89 -17.67 -8.51
C LEU A 222 9.01 -17.12 -9.64
N VAL A 223 7.69 -17.07 -9.46
CA VAL A 223 6.74 -16.72 -10.54
C VAL A 223 5.99 -15.42 -10.26
N GLN A 224 5.30 -15.31 -9.13
CA GLN A 224 4.43 -14.16 -8.85
C GLN A 224 5.21 -12.89 -8.51
N ALA A 225 6.27 -12.98 -7.70
CA ALA A 225 7.06 -11.81 -7.33
C ALA A 225 7.77 -11.14 -8.54
N PRO A 226 8.42 -11.88 -9.46
CA PRO A 226 9.00 -11.29 -10.67
C PRO A 226 7.95 -10.78 -11.64
N LEU A 227 6.84 -11.51 -11.83
CA LEU A 227 5.74 -11.08 -12.71
C LEU A 227 5.12 -9.77 -12.21
N HIS A 228 4.85 -9.66 -10.91
CA HIS A 228 4.34 -8.42 -10.29
C HIS A 228 5.30 -7.25 -10.47
N GLN A 229 6.60 -7.46 -10.27
CA GLN A 229 7.62 -6.43 -10.49
C GLN A 229 7.70 -6.00 -11.97
N PHE A 230 7.60 -6.94 -12.91
CA PHE A 230 7.52 -6.64 -14.35
C PHE A 230 6.29 -5.79 -14.67
N VAL A 231 5.10 -6.18 -14.21
CA VAL A 231 3.84 -5.44 -14.42
C VAL A 231 3.96 -4.01 -13.90
N MET A 232 4.50 -3.83 -12.70
CA MET A 232 4.67 -2.51 -12.09
C MET A 232 5.69 -1.65 -12.83
N ARG A 233 6.80 -2.23 -13.32
CA ARG A 233 7.79 -1.52 -14.15
C ARG A 233 7.16 -1.02 -15.46
N GLN A 234 6.41 -1.88 -16.14
CA GLN A 234 5.72 -1.53 -17.39
C GLN A 234 4.62 -0.46 -17.16
N PHE A 235 3.90 -0.54 -16.04
CA PHE A 235 2.93 0.49 -15.65
C PHE A 235 3.61 1.84 -15.40
N ALA A 236 4.64 1.87 -14.56
CA ALA A 236 5.42 3.07 -14.25
C ALA A 236 5.99 3.73 -15.51
N GLU A 237 6.56 2.95 -16.42
CA GLU A 237 7.08 3.45 -17.69
C GLU A 237 5.97 4.05 -18.57
N LYS A 238 4.82 3.37 -18.68
CA LYS A 238 3.67 3.90 -19.42
C LYS A 238 3.17 5.23 -18.84
N ARG A 239 3.08 5.34 -17.52
CA ARG A 239 2.69 6.57 -16.80
C ARG A 239 3.69 7.70 -17.06
N TYR A 240 4.98 7.42 -16.93
CA TYR A 240 6.05 8.38 -17.24
C TYR A 240 5.96 8.91 -18.68
N ARG A 241 5.81 8.01 -19.68
CA ARG A 241 5.65 8.36 -21.10
C ARG A 241 4.42 9.25 -21.34
N LEU A 242 3.27 8.96 -20.73
CA LEU A 242 2.06 9.80 -20.83
C LEU A 242 2.29 11.21 -20.28
N SER A 243 2.95 11.35 -19.13
CA SER A 243 3.27 12.66 -18.54
C SER A 243 4.23 13.52 -19.39
N ARG A 244 5.02 12.90 -20.28
CA ARG A 244 5.86 13.62 -21.25
C ARG A 244 5.09 14.08 -22.49
N ARG A 245 4.05 13.36 -22.93
CA ARG A 245 3.23 13.74 -24.10
C ARG A 245 2.36 14.96 -23.81
N SER A 246 1.66 14.96 -22.67
CA SER A 246 0.89 16.13 -22.18
C SER A 246 1.74 17.41 -22.00
N ARG A 247 3.08 17.33 -22.00
CA ARG A 247 4.01 18.47 -22.00
C ARG A 247 4.44 18.96 -23.41
N ARG A 248 3.87 18.42 -24.48
CA ARG A 248 3.96 18.93 -25.86
C ARG A 248 2.65 19.59 -26.29
N ASP A 249 1.53 18.97 -25.95
CA ASP A 249 0.18 19.43 -26.31
C ASP A 249 -0.25 20.73 -25.57
N LEU A 250 0.55 21.19 -24.59
CA LEU A 250 0.41 22.47 -23.87
C LEU A 250 1.47 23.51 -24.30
N ARG A 251 2.08 23.35 -25.48
CA ARG A 251 3.09 24.26 -26.07
C ARG A 251 2.76 24.64 -27.52
N HIS A 252 1.51 24.45 -27.91
CA HIS A 252 0.85 24.87 -29.14
C HIS A 252 -0.43 25.61 -28.74
#